data_AF-A0A1Y5F078-F1
#
_entry.id   AF-A0A1Y5F078-F1
#
_cell.length_a   1.000
_cell.length_b   1.000
_cell.length_c   1.000
_cell.angle_alpha   90.00
_cell.angle_beta   90.00
_cell.angle_gamma   90.00
#
_symmetry.space_group_name_H-M   'P 1'
#
loop_
_entity.id
_entity.type
_entity.pdbx_description
1 polymer ?
#
loop_
_entity_poly.entity_id
_entity_poly.type
_entity_poly.pdbx_seq_one_letter_code
_entity_poly.pdbx_strand_id
1 'polypeptide(L)'
;MIKVKVWAAAAALIWTQTVFAEVLDVTIHYVGPTEGSAWLGVQQGISEANLQGEFLGQTYTIKQVKADGVAGLENVSAVLVAGDVSTIENAASSLSDIPVFNLSADDDALRAACLPNLLNIPASQQMKQDASKQWLAKNPESTAHIQGWHEDFKKFAASQLNSRFTKSHGTIMDDTAWSGWAAVKMISDTVARTQSDDGTKILDYLKNDITFDGQKGAGATFRETGQLRQLVLVVENNKIVAEAPLRGVKGGLDSLGLLSCKK
;
A
#
# COMPACT_ATOMS: atom_id res chain seq x y z
N MET A 1 20.95 -77.32 -29.03
CA MET A 1 21.59 -76.30 -28.18
C MET A 1 21.05 -74.93 -28.58
N ILE A 2 20.14 -74.36 -27.80
CA ILE A 2 19.47 -73.08 -28.09
C ILE A 2 20.16 -72.00 -27.25
N LYS A 3 20.71 -70.96 -27.91
CA LYS A 3 21.35 -69.81 -27.24
C LYS A 3 20.30 -68.78 -26.84
N VAL A 4 20.08 -68.62 -25.54
CA VAL A 4 19.28 -67.53 -24.96
C VAL A 4 20.20 -66.31 -24.78
N LYS A 5 19.89 -65.19 -25.44
CA LYS A 5 20.55 -63.89 -25.21
C LYS A 5 19.84 -63.18 -24.05
N VAL A 6 20.54 -63.04 -22.93
CA VAL A 6 20.10 -62.24 -21.78
C VAL A 6 20.37 -60.77 -22.10
N TRP A 7 19.30 -59.97 -22.20
CA TRP A 7 19.41 -58.52 -22.28
C TRP A 7 19.43 -57.95 -20.86
N ALA A 8 20.55 -57.35 -20.46
CA ALA A 8 20.66 -56.61 -19.22
C ALA A 8 19.94 -55.26 -19.37
N ALA A 9 18.78 -55.12 -18.73
CA ALA A 9 18.11 -53.83 -18.61
C ALA A 9 18.80 -53.01 -17.52
N ALA A 10 19.48 -51.93 -17.91
CA ALA A 10 20.00 -50.94 -16.98
C ALA A 10 18.83 -50.10 -16.44
N ALA A 11 18.44 -50.35 -15.19
CA ALA A 11 17.46 -49.52 -14.50
C ALA A 11 18.14 -48.19 -14.11
N ALA A 12 17.85 -47.14 -14.88
CA ALA A 12 18.21 -45.78 -14.50
C ALA A 12 17.34 -45.35 -13.31
N LEU A 13 17.92 -45.32 -12.11
CA LEU A 13 17.33 -44.73 -10.92
C LEU A 13 17.20 -43.21 -11.16
N ILE A 14 16.00 -42.78 -11.56
CA ILE A 14 15.63 -41.36 -11.61
C ILE A 14 15.50 -40.90 -10.15
N TRP A 15 16.56 -40.29 -9.63
CA TRP A 15 16.49 -39.52 -8.39
C TRP A 15 15.63 -38.29 -8.65
N THR A 16 14.37 -38.33 -8.23
CA THR A 16 13.53 -37.13 -8.17
C THR A 16 14.12 -36.18 -7.14
N GLN A 17 14.92 -35.21 -7.59
CA GLN A 17 15.28 -34.07 -6.76
C GLN A 17 14.00 -33.27 -6.52
N THR A 18 13.46 -33.36 -5.30
CA THR A 18 12.45 -32.42 -4.83
C THR A 18 13.13 -31.06 -4.69
N VAL A 19 13.05 -30.25 -5.74
CA VAL A 19 13.34 -28.82 -5.65
C VAL A 19 12.18 -28.22 -4.87
N PHE A 20 12.37 -27.99 -3.57
CA PHE A 20 11.49 -27.08 -2.85
C PHE A 20 11.69 -25.70 -3.48
N ALA A 21 10.64 -25.12 -4.05
CA ALA A 21 10.68 -23.73 -4.46
C ALA A 21 11.09 -22.90 -3.25
N GLU A 22 12.16 -22.12 -3.37
CA GLU A 22 12.65 -21.26 -2.32
C GLU A 22 11.55 -20.25 -1.96
N VAL A 23 11.16 -20.20 -0.70
CA VAL A 23 10.12 -19.28 -0.23
C VAL A 23 10.68 -17.87 -0.29
N LEU A 24 9.98 -16.98 -0.99
CA LEU A 24 10.35 -15.57 -1.08
C LEU A 24 10.02 -14.87 0.23
N ASP A 25 11.04 -14.41 0.97
CA ASP A 25 10.89 -13.73 2.26
C ASP A 25 10.97 -12.21 2.10
N VAL A 26 9.80 -11.57 2.16
CA VAL A 26 9.65 -10.12 2.01
C VAL A 26 9.80 -9.45 3.37
N THR A 27 10.90 -8.73 3.56
CA THR A 27 11.16 -7.97 4.80
C THR A 27 10.70 -6.53 4.64
N ILE A 28 9.64 -6.18 5.36
CA ILE A 28 9.10 -4.82 5.45
C ILE A 28 9.54 -4.21 6.78
N HIS A 29 10.08 -3.00 6.77
CA HIS A 29 10.45 -2.29 7.99
C HIS A 29 9.37 -1.27 8.37
N TYR A 30 9.11 -1.10 9.67
CA TYR A 30 8.12 -0.17 10.19
C TYR A 30 8.76 0.83 11.16
N VAL A 31 8.60 2.13 10.87
CA VAL A 31 9.00 3.26 11.70
C VAL A 31 7.74 3.94 12.23
N GLY A 32 7.50 3.88 13.53
CA GLY A 32 6.37 4.56 14.15
C GLY A 32 5.89 3.89 15.43
N PRO A 33 4.83 4.42 16.05
CA PRO A 33 4.19 3.79 17.20
C PRO A 33 3.62 2.42 16.84
N THR A 34 3.76 1.45 17.73
CA THR A 34 3.22 0.09 17.60
C THR A 34 1.89 -0.08 18.34
N GLU A 35 1.26 1.06 18.59
CA GLU A 35 -0.09 1.22 19.07
C GLU A 35 -0.82 2.18 18.13
N GLY A 36 -2.15 2.14 18.12
CA GLY A 36 -2.97 3.03 17.31
C GLY A 36 -3.20 2.57 15.87
N SER A 37 -3.94 3.39 15.13
CA SER A 37 -4.59 2.97 13.89
C SER A 37 -3.65 2.55 12.77
N ALA A 38 -2.53 3.26 12.56
CA ALA A 38 -1.56 2.92 11.52
C ALA A 38 -1.05 1.48 11.69
N TRP A 39 -0.63 1.14 12.92
CA TRP A 39 -0.12 -0.17 13.26
C TRP A 39 -1.18 -1.26 13.11
N LEU A 40 -2.40 -1.02 13.57
CA LEU A 40 -3.52 -1.95 13.38
C LEU A 40 -3.79 -2.22 11.89
N GLY A 41 -3.71 -1.18 11.06
CA GLY A 41 -3.79 -1.30 9.60
C GLY A 41 -2.70 -2.19 9.01
N VAL A 42 -1.45 -1.95 9.40
CA VAL A 42 -0.30 -2.77 8.98
C VAL A 42 -0.49 -4.23 9.41
N GLN A 43 -0.94 -4.47 10.64
CA GLN A 43 -1.20 -5.82 11.15
C GLN A 43 -2.29 -6.54 10.34
N GLN A 44 -3.41 -5.86 10.03
CA GLN A 44 -4.46 -6.41 9.17
C GLN A 44 -3.89 -6.77 7.79
N GLY A 45 -3.11 -5.87 7.19
CA GLY A 45 -2.49 -6.09 5.88
C GLY A 45 -1.54 -7.28 5.88
N ILE A 46 -0.69 -7.43 6.90
CA ILE A 46 0.28 -8.54 6.99
C ILE A 46 -0.41 -9.88 7.20
N SER A 47 -1.46 -9.91 8.03
CA SER A 47 -2.25 -11.13 8.20
C SER A 47 -2.86 -11.56 6.86
N GLU A 48 -3.40 -10.64 6.07
CA GLU A 48 -3.99 -10.94 4.76
C GLU A 48 -2.93 -11.30 3.71
N ALA A 49 -1.77 -10.64 3.73
CA ALA A 49 -0.66 -10.91 2.82
C ALA A 49 -0.10 -12.32 3.03
N ASN A 50 0.12 -12.74 4.27
CA ASN A 50 0.62 -14.09 4.58
C ASN A 50 -0.40 -15.18 4.23
N LEU A 51 -1.70 -14.96 4.46
CA LEU A 51 -2.75 -15.91 4.04
C LEU A 51 -2.77 -16.13 2.51
N GLN A 52 -2.50 -15.11 1.72
CA GLN A 52 -2.33 -15.24 0.27
C GLN A 52 -0.97 -15.86 -0.09
N GLY A 53 0.09 -15.45 0.64
CA GLY A 53 1.46 -15.88 0.45
C GLY A 53 1.67 -17.39 0.62
N GLU A 54 0.90 -18.05 1.48
CA GLU A 54 0.90 -19.51 1.65
C GLU A 54 0.72 -20.27 0.32
N PHE A 55 -0.11 -19.74 -0.59
CA PHE A 55 -0.37 -20.36 -1.89
C PHE A 55 0.65 -19.95 -2.96
N LEU A 56 1.40 -18.86 -2.73
CA LEU A 56 2.34 -18.27 -3.68
C LEU A 56 3.80 -18.56 -3.34
N GLY A 57 4.08 -19.22 -2.21
CA GLY A 57 5.44 -19.43 -1.73
C GLY A 57 6.09 -18.13 -1.24
N GLN A 58 5.33 -17.26 -0.59
CA GLN A 58 5.76 -15.94 -0.14
C GLN A 58 5.49 -15.77 1.35
N THR A 59 6.44 -15.20 2.09
CA THR A 59 6.28 -14.85 3.50
C THR A 59 6.56 -13.36 3.69
N TYR A 60 5.78 -12.70 4.54
CA TYR A 60 5.88 -11.26 4.80
C TYR A 60 6.16 -11.03 6.28
N THR A 61 7.30 -10.39 6.55
CA THR A 61 7.76 -10.08 7.92
C THR A 61 7.83 -8.58 8.14
N ILE A 62 7.30 -8.09 9.26
CA ILE A 62 7.48 -6.70 9.71
C ILE A 62 8.59 -6.63 10.76
N LYS A 63 9.60 -5.80 10.52
CA LYS A 63 10.65 -5.46 11.49
C LYS A 63 10.49 -4.01 11.94
N GLN A 64 10.26 -3.82 13.23
CA GLN A 64 10.18 -2.48 13.82
C GLN A 64 11.58 -1.88 13.90
N VAL A 65 11.68 -0.61 13.54
CA VAL A 65 12.94 0.14 13.53
C VAL A 65 12.72 1.53 14.10
N LYS A 66 13.72 2.03 14.80
CA LYS A 66 13.73 3.44 15.20
C LYS A 66 13.97 4.33 13.99
N ALA A 67 13.47 5.56 14.05
CA ALA A 67 13.59 6.52 12.95
C ALA A 67 15.06 6.79 12.53
N ASP A 68 15.99 6.78 13.48
CA ASP A 68 17.43 6.97 13.24
C ASP A 68 18.15 5.71 12.72
N GLY A 69 17.50 4.54 12.77
CA GLY A 69 18.05 3.26 12.34
C GLY A 69 17.85 2.93 10.87
N VAL A 70 17.09 3.75 10.12
CA VAL A 70 16.67 3.42 8.74
C VAL A 70 17.85 3.34 7.77
N ALA A 71 18.87 4.19 7.92
CA ALA A 71 20.02 4.22 7.03
C ALA A 71 20.92 2.97 7.11
N GLY A 72 20.83 2.19 8.19
CA GLY A 72 21.67 1.00 8.41
C GLY A 72 20.97 -0.33 8.10
N LEU A 73 19.81 -0.29 7.44
CA LEU A 73 19.03 -1.50 7.18
C LEU A 73 19.58 -2.27 5.98
N GLU A 74 19.59 -3.59 6.11
CA GLU A 74 19.93 -4.54 5.05
C GLU A 74 18.69 -5.36 4.66
N ASN A 75 18.66 -5.86 3.41
CA ASN A 75 17.57 -6.69 2.88
C ASN A 75 16.18 -6.03 3.06
N VAL A 76 16.04 -4.80 2.58
CA VAL A 76 14.82 -4.00 2.73
C VAL A 76 13.98 -4.10 1.47
N SER A 77 12.80 -4.70 1.57
CA SER A 77 11.82 -4.70 0.47
C SER A 77 11.00 -3.40 0.43
N ALA A 78 10.66 -2.86 1.61
CA ALA A 78 9.95 -1.58 1.76
C ALA A 78 10.09 -1.04 3.19
N VAL A 79 9.86 0.27 3.35
CA VAL A 79 9.74 0.92 4.66
C VAL A 79 8.36 1.57 4.79
N LEU A 80 7.69 1.32 5.91
CA LEU A 80 6.42 1.93 6.29
C LEU A 80 6.66 2.93 7.40
N VAL A 81 6.19 4.17 7.25
CA VAL A 81 6.44 5.23 8.22
C VAL A 81 5.13 5.86 8.68
N ALA A 82 4.87 5.74 9.98
CA ALA A 82 3.81 6.44 10.70
C ALA A 82 4.45 7.42 11.69
N GLY A 83 4.53 8.70 11.31
CA GLY A 83 5.19 9.74 12.08
C GLY A 83 4.92 11.13 11.52
N ASP A 84 5.73 12.10 11.94
CA ASP A 84 5.72 13.46 11.42
C ASP A 84 6.47 13.58 10.08
N VAL A 85 6.33 14.76 9.45
CA VAL A 85 6.97 15.10 8.17
C VAL A 85 8.47 14.82 8.20
N SER A 86 9.16 15.23 9.27
CA SER A 86 10.62 15.09 9.36
C SER A 86 11.06 13.62 9.41
N THR A 87 10.33 12.79 10.15
CA THR A 87 10.59 11.36 10.27
C THR A 87 10.44 10.67 8.91
N ILE A 88 9.39 11.04 8.18
CA ILE A 88 9.08 10.49 6.85
C ILE A 88 10.15 10.91 5.83
N GLU A 89 10.49 12.20 5.76
CA GLU A 89 11.50 12.71 4.82
C GLU A 89 12.89 12.14 5.08
N ASN A 90 13.27 12.01 6.35
CA ASN A 90 14.55 11.42 6.74
C ASN A 90 14.62 9.94 6.34
N ALA A 91 13.55 9.17 6.54
CA ALA A 91 13.48 7.77 6.14
C ALA A 91 13.59 7.63 4.61
N ALA A 92 12.85 8.42 3.85
CA ALA A 92 12.89 8.42 2.38
C ALA A 92 14.28 8.82 1.86
N SER A 93 14.89 9.84 2.45
CA SER A 93 16.22 10.34 2.04
C SER A 93 17.35 9.36 2.39
N SER A 94 17.15 8.49 3.39
CA SER A 94 18.15 7.50 3.82
C SER A 94 18.24 6.28 2.89
N LEU A 95 17.19 5.98 2.13
CA LEU A 95 17.10 4.78 1.29
C LEU A 95 16.50 5.12 -0.09
N SER A 96 17.21 5.92 -0.88
CA SER A 96 16.69 6.55 -2.12
C SER A 96 16.11 5.62 -3.18
N ASP A 97 16.49 4.33 -3.16
CA ASP A 97 16.06 3.33 -4.16
C ASP A 97 15.01 2.35 -3.62
N ILE A 98 14.62 2.49 -2.34
CA ILE A 98 13.68 1.59 -1.65
C ILE A 98 12.37 2.34 -1.40
N PRO A 99 11.20 1.72 -1.63
CA PRO A 99 9.93 2.40 -1.46
C PRO A 99 9.68 2.69 0.01
N VAL A 100 9.46 3.97 0.32
CA VAL A 100 9.09 4.46 1.64
C VAL A 100 7.66 4.95 1.60
N PHE A 101 6.77 4.31 2.36
CA PHE A 101 5.36 4.66 2.44
C PHE A 101 5.08 5.57 3.62
N ASN A 102 4.58 6.77 3.35
CA ASN A 102 3.96 7.61 4.37
C ASN A 102 2.55 7.10 4.68
N LEU A 103 2.28 6.79 5.95
CA LEU A 103 1.02 6.24 6.43
C LEU A 103 0.13 7.24 7.19
N SER A 104 0.67 8.38 7.62
CA SER A 104 0.02 9.24 8.63
C SER A 104 -0.09 10.71 8.25
N ALA A 105 0.92 11.29 7.60
CA ALA A 105 0.99 12.73 7.38
C ALA A 105 0.28 13.16 6.08
N ASP A 106 -0.64 14.11 6.18
CA ASP A 106 -1.37 14.66 5.03
C ASP A 106 -0.73 15.94 4.45
N ASP A 107 0.39 16.37 5.02
CA ASP A 107 1.11 17.57 4.61
C ASP A 107 1.47 17.57 3.13
N ASP A 108 1.14 18.66 2.44
CA ASP A 108 1.49 18.84 1.03
C ASP A 108 3.00 18.99 0.84
N ALA A 109 3.74 19.38 1.88
CA ALA A 109 5.20 19.47 1.87
C ALA A 109 5.87 18.16 1.44
N LEU A 110 5.37 17.01 1.92
CA LEU A 110 5.88 15.68 1.54
C LEU A 110 5.70 15.37 0.06
N ARG A 111 4.63 15.88 -0.56
CA ARG A 111 4.35 15.70 -1.99
C ARG A 111 5.12 16.73 -2.83
N ALA A 112 5.36 17.92 -2.29
CA ALA A 112 6.16 18.96 -2.91
C ALA A 112 7.67 18.68 -2.84
N ALA A 113 8.13 17.92 -1.84
CA ALA A 113 9.51 17.48 -1.69
C ALA A 113 9.95 16.58 -2.86
N CYS A 114 9.00 15.87 -3.49
CA CYS A 114 9.25 15.09 -4.71
C CYS A 114 10.40 14.08 -4.59
N LEU A 115 10.52 13.45 -3.42
CA LEU A 115 11.48 12.38 -3.20
C LEU A 115 11.10 11.17 -4.06
N PRO A 116 12.04 10.61 -4.84
CA PRO A 116 11.73 9.64 -5.90
C PRO A 116 11.17 8.31 -5.39
N ASN A 117 11.35 8.02 -4.11
CA ASN A 117 10.94 6.78 -3.44
C ASN A 117 9.86 6.97 -2.36
N LEU A 118 9.43 8.21 -2.12
CA LEU A 118 8.41 8.50 -1.11
C LEU A 118 7.01 8.32 -1.72
N LEU A 119 6.25 7.36 -1.19
CA LEU A 119 4.90 7.02 -1.60
C LEU A 119 3.90 7.47 -0.53
N ASN A 120 3.11 8.49 -0.85
CA ASN A 120 2.20 9.15 0.06
C ASN A 120 0.79 8.57 -0.04
N ILE A 121 0.39 7.75 0.95
CA ILE A 121 -0.92 7.10 0.97
C ILE A 121 -2.05 7.99 1.53
N PRO A 122 -1.88 8.78 2.61
CA PRO A 122 -2.94 9.64 3.10
C PRO A 122 -3.46 10.62 2.04
N ALA A 123 -4.76 10.94 2.09
CA ALA A 123 -5.32 12.03 1.30
C ALA A 123 -4.70 13.36 1.77
N SER A 124 -4.05 14.09 0.87
CA SER A 124 -3.32 15.31 1.24
C SER A 124 -4.24 16.47 1.62
N GLN A 125 -3.70 17.47 2.29
CA GLN A 125 -4.43 18.71 2.58
C GLN A 125 -4.95 19.37 1.28
N GLN A 126 -4.14 19.45 0.23
CA GLN A 126 -4.57 19.92 -1.10
C GLN A 126 -5.71 19.06 -1.67
N MET A 127 -5.63 17.72 -1.59
CA MET A 127 -6.73 16.85 -2.05
C MET A 127 -8.05 17.14 -1.31
N LYS A 128 -7.97 17.30 0.01
CA LYS A 128 -9.11 17.64 0.86
C LYS A 128 -9.69 19.01 0.50
N GLN A 129 -8.82 20.00 0.26
CA GLN A 129 -9.24 21.34 -0.18
C GLN A 129 -9.92 21.32 -1.55
N ASP A 130 -9.36 20.61 -2.53
CA ASP A 130 -9.94 20.52 -3.88
C ASP A 130 -11.30 19.82 -3.86
N ALA A 131 -11.42 18.72 -3.12
CA ALA A 131 -12.69 18.03 -2.92
C ALA A 131 -13.73 18.92 -2.23
N SER A 132 -13.33 19.64 -1.18
CA SER A 132 -14.20 20.58 -0.48
C SER A 132 -14.67 21.70 -1.40
N LYS A 133 -13.79 22.29 -2.21
CA LYS A 133 -14.16 23.30 -3.23
C LYS A 133 -15.16 22.75 -4.25
N GLN A 134 -14.95 21.54 -4.75
CA GLN A 134 -15.89 20.89 -5.67
C GLN A 134 -17.27 20.71 -5.03
N TRP A 135 -17.32 20.33 -3.75
CA TRP A 135 -18.56 20.11 -3.00
C TRP A 135 -19.30 21.41 -2.68
N LEU A 136 -18.61 22.40 -2.13
CA LEU A 136 -19.19 23.69 -1.75
C LEU A 136 -19.68 24.49 -2.96
N ALA A 137 -19.06 24.33 -4.13
CA ALA A 137 -19.57 24.92 -5.37
C ALA A 137 -20.99 24.45 -5.74
N LYS A 138 -21.38 23.24 -5.32
CA LYS A 138 -22.73 22.68 -5.54
C LYS A 138 -23.62 22.81 -4.29
N ASN A 139 -23.02 22.89 -3.10
CA ASN A 139 -23.70 22.91 -1.81
C ASN A 139 -23.09 23.99 -0.89
N PRO A 140 -23.36 25.29 -1.12
CA PRO A 140 -22.66 26.39 -0.44
C PRO A 140 -22.81 26.41 1.08
N GLU A 141 -23.95 25.95 1.59
CA GLU A 141 -24.27 25.93 3.02
C GLU A 141 -23.84 24.63 3.73
N SER A 142 -23.16 23.72 3.03
CA SER A 142 -22.74 22.45 3.61
C SER A 142 -21.61 22.64 4.63
N THR A 143 -21.66 21.83 5.68
CA THR A 143 -20.65 21.74 6.75
C THR A 143 -19.79 20.48 6.61
N ALA A 144 -19.83 19.85 5.44
CA ALA A 144 -19.12 18.60 5.19
C ALA A 144 -17.60 18.77 5.31
N HIS A 145 -16.94 17.71 5.80
CA HIS A 145 -15.49 17.57 5.80
C HIS A 145 -15.06 16.42 4.88
N ILE A 146 -13.76 16.34 4.60
CA ILE A 146 -13.18 15.39 3.65
C ILE A 146 -12.25 14.44 4.38
N GLN A 147 -12.40 13.14 4.14
CA GLN A 147 -11.54 12.10 4.70
C GLN A 147 -11.21 11.02 3.67
N GLY A 148 -10.15 10.25 3.94
CA GLY A 148 -9.67 9.20 3.04
C GLY A 148 -10.55 7.95 3.06
N TRP A 149 -11.08 7.57 4.21
CA TRP A 149 -11.78 6.31 4.47
C TRP A 149 -12.89 6.52 5.50
N HIS A 150 -13.94 5.69 5.48
CA HIS A 150 -15.04 5.78 6.43
C HIS A 150 -15.61 4.37 6.65
N GLU A 151 -15.98 4.05 7.89
CA GLU A 151 -16.51 2.73 8.28
C GLU A 151 -17.77 2.32 7.51
N ASP A 152 -18.65 3.28 7.21
CA ASP A 152 -19.85 3.07 6.39
C ASP A 152 -19.60 2.99 4.88
N PHE A 153 -18.35 3.08 4.40
CA PHE A 153 -18.08 2.95 2.98
C PHE A 153 -18.31 1.49 2.53
N LYS A 154 -19.25 1.30 1.60
CA LYS A 154 -19.72 -0.04 1.19
C LYS A 154 -19.27 -0.48 -0.19
N LYS A 155 -18.97 0.46 -1.08
CA LYS A 155 -18.63 0.15 -2.47
C LYS A 155 -17.31 -0.60 -2.56
N PHE A 156 -17.08 -1.30 -3.67
CA PHE A 156 -15.78 -1.91 -4.01
C PHE A 156 -15.23 -2.86 -2.93
N ALA A 157 -16.12 -3.58 -2.24
CA ALA A 157 -15.80 -4.46 -1.13
C ALA A 157 -15.25 -3.78 0.15
N ALA A 158 -15.40 -2.46 0.28
CA ALA A 158 -15.02 -1.72 1.48
C ALA A 158 -15.75 -2.22 2.72
N SER A 159 -17.03 -2.58 2.60
CA SER A 159 -17.79 -3.13 3.73
C SER A 159 -17.19 -4.42 4.29
N GLN A 160 -16.59 -5.24 3.42
CA GLN A 160 -15.92 -6.48 3.81
C GLN A 160 -14.59 -6.17 4.50
N LEU A 161 -13.82 -5.19 4.01
CA LEU A 161 -12.60 -4.75 4.68
C LEU A 161 -12.92 -4.21 6.08
N ASN A 162 -13.90 -3.31 6.21
CA ASN A 162 -14.33 -2.77 7.50
C ASN A 162 -14.79 -3.88 8.45
N SER A 163 -15.59 -4.83 7.95
CA SER A 163 -16.05 -5.96 8.77
C SER A 163 -14.89 -6.84 9.27
N ARG A 164 -13.89 -7.12 8.42
CA ARG A 164 -12.72 -7.90 8.83
C ARG A 164 -11.86 -7.13 9.83
N PHE A 165 -11.59 -5.86 9.56
CA PHE A 165 -10.79 -5.01 10.44
C PHE A 165 -11.42 -4.91 11.84
N THR A 166 -12.73 -4.60 11.93
CA THR A 166 -13.43 -4.51 13.22
C THR A 166 -13.48 -5.86 13.93
N LYS A 167 -13.63 -6.97 13.21
CA LYS A 167 -13.57 -8.30 13.80
C LYS A 167 -12.19 -8.62 14.39
N SER A 168 -11.11 -8.25 13.70
CA SER A 168 -9.73 -8.53 14.14
C SER A 168 -9.27 -7.63 15.29
N HIS A 169 -9.65 -6.35 15.26
CA HIS A 169 -9.06 -5.33 16.13
C HIS A 169 -10.04 -4.71 17.14
N GLY A 170 -11.35 -5.01 17.04
CA GLY A 170 -12.36 -4.50 17.97
C GLY A 170 -12.64 -2.99 17.84
N THR A 171 -12.15 -2.34 16.78
CA THR A 171 -12.33 -0.92 16.50
C THR A 171 -12.69 -0.68 15.04
N ILE A 172 -13.21 0.49 14.73
CA ILE A 172 -13.56 0.91 13.38
C ILE A 172 -12.29 1.24 12.60
N MET A 173 -12.31 0.99 11.28
CA MET A 173 -11.20 1.36 10.42
C MET A 173 -11.30 2.85 10.07
N ASP A 174 -10.26 3.62 10.41
CA ASP A 174 -10.13 5.03 10.04
C ASP A 174 -9.16 5.25 8.86
N ASP A 175 -8.92 6.51 8.49
CA ASP A 175 -8.01 6.92 7.41
C ASP A 175 -6.60 6.34 7.56
N THR A 176 -6.08 6.32 8.78
CA THR A 176 -4.70 5.94 9.08
C THR A 176 -4.57 4.41 9.10
N ALA A 177 -5.56 3.70 9.66
CA ALA A 177 -5.63 2.25 9.56
C ALA A 177 -5.77 1.78 8.11
N TRP A 178 -6.62 2.42 7.31
CA TRP A 178 -6.70 2.13 5.88
C TRP A 178 -5.37 2.36 5.18
N SER A 179 -4.65 3.43 5.54
CA SER A 179 -3.34 3.72 4.94
C SER A 179 -2.30 2.64 5.26
N GLY A 180 -2.24 2.15 6.52
CA GLY A 180 -1.39 1.03 6.92
C GLY A 180 -1.70 -0.27 6.18
N TRP A 181 -2.99 -0.63 6.09
CA TRP A 181 -3.44 -1.81 5.35
C TRP A 181 -3.12 -1.69 3.85
N ALA A 182 -3.38 -0.53 3.25
CA ALA A 182 -3.17 -0.27 1.84
C ALA A 182 -1.68 -0.40 1.45
N ALA A 183 -0.77 0.09 2.28
CA ALA A 183 0.67 -0.02 2.04
C ALA A 183 1.10 -1.49 1.91
N VAL A 184 0.71 -2.31 2.89
CA VAL A 184 1.06 -3.74 2.88
C VAL A 184 0.42 -4.45 1.70
N LYS A 185 -0.85 -4.15 1.39
CA LYS A 185 -1.54 -4.75 0.24
C LYS A 185 -0.87 -4.40 -1.09
N MET A 186 -0.44 -3.14 -1.29
CA MET A 186 0.32 -2.74 -2.47
C MET A 186 1.64 -3.49 -2.58
N ILE A 187 2.37 -3.66 -1.47
CA ILE A 187 3.60 -4.44 -1.44
C ILE A 187 3.32 -5.90 -1.80
N SER A 188 2.35 -6.55 -1.15
CA SER A 188 2.05 -7.97 -1.41
C SER A 188 1.59 -8.22 -2.84
N ASP A 189 0.76 -7.33 -3.39
CA ASP A 189 0.29 -7.47 -4.78
C ASP A 189 1.43 -7.23 -5.79
N THR A 190 2.35 -6.32 -5.47
CA THR A 190 3.54 -6.08 -6.27
C THR A 190 4.48 -7.29 -6.26
N VAL A 191 4.75 -7.85 -5.08
CA VAL A 191 5.56 -9.07 -4.94
C VAL A 191 4.90 -10.25 -5.66
N ALA A 192 3.58 -10.43 -5.53
CA ALA A 192 2.85 -11.47 -6.25
C ALA A 192 2.99 -11.36 -7.78
N ARG A 193 3.12 -10.14 -8.32
CA ARG A 193 3.27 -9.91 -9.77
C ARG A 193 4.71 -9.98 -10.25
N THR A 194 5.64 -9.45 -9.47
CA THR A 194 7.06 -9.34 -9.84
C THR A 194 7.87 -10.57 -9.44
N GLN A 195 7.36 -11.36 -8.49
CA GLN A 195 8.07 -12.49 -7.87
C GLN A 195 9.45 -12.08 -7.33
N SER A 196 9.53 -10.90 -6.72
CA SER A 196 10.77 -10.34 -6.18
C SER A 196 10.54 -9.61 -4.87
N ASP A 197 11.48 -9.77 -3.94
CA ASP A 197 11.62 -9.07 -2.66
C ASP A 197 12.58 -7.86 -2.74
N ASP A 198 13.21 -7.65 -3.90
CA ASP A 198 14.10 -6.52 -4.20
C ASP A 198 13.32 -5.20 -4.16
N GLY A 199 13.65 -4.35 -3.18
CA GLY A 199 12.97 -3.07 -3.00
C GLY A 199 13.05 -2.15 -4.22
N THR A 200 14.12 -2.20 -5.00
CA THR A 200 14.27 -1.38 -6.23
C THR A 200 13.24 -1.80 -7.28
N LYS A 201 13.04 -3.11 -7.47
CA LYS A 201 12.04 -3.63 -8.40
C LYS A 201 10.61 -3.39 -7.91
N ILE A 202 10.40 -3.49 -6.60
CA ILE A 202 9.11 -3.16 -5.98
C ILE A 202 8.79 -1.68 -6.21
N LEU A 203 9.75 -0.78 -5.96
CA LEU A 203 9.57 0.66 -6.20
C LEU A 203 9.28 0.97 -7.67
N ASP A 204 10.03 0.36 -8.59
CA ASP A 204 9.84 0.54 -10.03
C ASP A 204 8.41 0.17 -10.45
N TYR A 205 7.94 -1.01 -10.04
CA TYR A 205 6.56 -1.45 -10.30
C TYR A 205 5.51 -0.53 -9.66
N LEU A 206 5.73 -0.11 -8.41
CA LEU A 206 4.83 0.80 -7.69
C LEU A 206 4.71 2.15 -8.41
N LYS A 207 5.77 2.64 -9.04
CA LYS A 207 5.74 3.94 -9.73
C LYS A 207 5.15 3.85 -11.13
N ASN A 208 5.41 2.76 -11.84
CA ASN A 208 5.18 2.69 -13.28
C ASN A 208 3.98 1.84 -13.68
N ASP A 209 3.68 0.77 -12.93
CA ASP A 209 2.77 -0.28 -13.36
C ASP A 209 1.59 -0.52 -12.44
N ILE A 210 1.65 -0.05 -11.19
CA ILE A 210 0.61 -0.38 -10.21
C ILE A 210 -0.77 0.12 -10.65
N THR A 211 -1.76 -0.74 -10.44
CA THR A 211 -3.18 -0.42 -10.47
C THR A 211 -3.83 -1.00 -9.22
N PHE A 212 -3.93 -0.17 -8.18
CA PHE A 212 -4.45 -0.56 -6.88
C PHE A 212 -5.96 -0.30 -6.79
N ASP A 213 -6.73 -1.24 -6.26
CA ASP A 213 -8.17 -1.04 -6.05
C ASP A 213 -8.48 -0.35 -4.71
N GLY A 214 -7.66 -0.60 -3.68
CA GLY A 214 -7.79 -0.04 -2.33
C GLY A 214 -9.15 -0.17 -1.66
N GLN A 215 -9.99 -1.09 -2.14
CA GLN A 215 -11.44 -1.13 -1.89
C GLN A 215 -12.10 0.23 -2.00
N LYS A 216 -11.58 1.06 -2.91
CA LYS A 216 -12.12 2.35 -3.35
C LYS A 216 -12.48 2.35 -4.84
N GLY A 217 -12.30 1.22 -5.50
CA GLY A 217 -12.55 1.04 -6.93
C GLY A 217 -11.26 0.99 -7.73
N ALA A 218 -11.34 0.56 -8.98
CA ALA A 218 -10.14 0.29 -9.75
C ALA A 218 -9.38 1.56 -10.14
N GLY A 219 -8.04 1.52 -10.05
CA GLY A 219 -7.15 2.41 -10.80
C GLY A 219 -6.39 3.45 -9.99
N ALA A 220 -6.13 3.21 -8.70
CA ALA A 220 -5.22 4.05 -7.94
C ALA A 220 -3.77 3.78 -8.38
N THR A 221 -3.04 4.85 -8.70
CA THR A 221 -1.64 4.84 -9.13
C THR A 221 -0.87 5.95 -8.43
N PHE A 222 0.46 5.91 -8.43
CA PHE A 222 1.26 6.99 -7.85
C PHE A 222 1.59 8.09 -8.87
N ARG A 223 1.54 9.34 -8.41
CA ARG A 223 2.03 10.49 -9.18
C ARG A 223 3.55 10.58 -9.12
N GLU A 224 4.13 11.43 -9.97
CA GLU A 224 5.54 11.84 -9.86
C GLU A 224 5.85 12.43 -8.47
N THR A 225 4.89 13.14 -7.87
CA THR A 225 4.96 13.70 -6.50
C THR A 225 4.90 12.64 -5.40
N GLY A 226 4.81 11.35 -5.76
CA GLY A 226 4.59 10.27 -4.82
C GLY A 226 3.17 10.21 -4.26
N GLN A 227 2.27 11.13 -4.62
CA GLN A 227 0.89 11.13 -4.14
C GLN A 227 0.09 9.97 -4.75
N LEU A 228 -0.60 9.19 -3.92
CA LEU A 228 -1.57 8.21 -4.42
C LEU A 228 -2.76 8.92 -5.09
N ARG A 229 -3.05 8.58 -6.35
CA ARG A 229 -4.30 8.92 -7.02
C ARG A 229 -5.42 8.11 -6.39
N GLN A 230 -6.32 8.76 -5.67
CA GLN A 230 -7.44 8.10 -5.01
C GLN A 230 -8.63 9.04 -4.91
N LEU A 231 -9.83 8.46 -4.80
CA LEU A 231 -10.99 9.21 -4.36
C LEU A 231 -10.88 9.55 -2.87
N VAL A 232 -11.62 10.55 -2.44
CA VAL A 232 -11.84 10.92 -1.04
C VAL A 232 -13.33 11.01 -0.76
N LEU A 233 -13.71 10.83 0.51
CA LEU A 233 -15.09 10.80 0.93
C LEU A 233 -15.49 12.17 1.46
N VAL A 234 -16.67 12.65 1.03
CA VAL A 234 -17.31 13.84 1.56
C VAL A 234 -18.28 13.38 2.65
N VAL A 235 -18.07 13.87 3.87
CA VAL A 235 -18.77 13.39 5.06
C VAL A 235 -19.45 14.55 5.78
N GLU A 236 -20.74 14.40 6.03
CA GLU A 236 -21.54 15.38 6.78
C GLU A 236 -22.44 14.62 7.76
N ASN A 237 -22.48 15.07 9.02
CA ASN A 237 -23.25 14.41 10.09
C ASN A 237 -22.96 12.90 10.21
N ASN A 238 -21.68 12.53 10.12
CA ASN A 238 -21.19 11.15 10.15
C ASN A 238 -21.78 10.24 9.06
N LYS A 239 -22.15 10.82 7.92
CA LYS A 239 -22.63 10.08 6.75
C LYS A 239 -21.86 10.49 5.52
N ILE A 240 -21.52 9.51 4.71
CA ILE A 240 -20.93 9.74 3.39
C ILE A 240 -22.03 10.32 2.50
N VAL A 241 -21.87 11.58 2.10
CA VAL A 241 -22.83 12.30 1.23
C VAL A 241 -22.38 12.34 -0.23
N ALA A 242 -21.06 12.19 -0.48
CA ALA A 242 -20.51 12.07 -1.82
C ALA A 242 -19.10 11.44 -1.82
N GLU A 243 -18.63 11.09 -3.01
CA GLU A 243 -17.24 10.72 -3.30
C GLU A 243 -16.66 11.80 -4.22
N ALA A 244 -15.51 12.37 -3.85
CA ALA A 244 -14.75 13.28 -4.70
C ALA A 244 -13.59 12.53 -5.35
N PRO A 245 -13.27 12.76 -6.64
CA PRO A 245 -13.80 13.81 -7.53
C PRO A 245 -15.30 13.68 -7.80
N LEU A 246 -16.02 14.79 -7.70
CA LEU A 246 -17.47 14.74 -7.93
C LEU A 246 -17.77 14.38 -9.37
N ARG A 247 -18.87 13.64 -9.59
CA ARG A 247 -19.33 13.30 -10.94
C ARG A 247 -19.46 14.57 -11.80
N GLY A 248 -18.81 14.53 -12.96
CA GLY A 248 -18.78 15.62 -13.94
C GLY A 248 -17.60 16.58 -13.82
N VAL A 249 -16.74 16.45 -12.79
CA VAL A 249 -15.50 17.22 -12.69
C VAL A 249 -14.49 16.69 -13.70
N LYS A 250 -13.92 17.60 -14.52
CA LYS A 250 -12.88 17.25 -15.50
C LYS A 250 -11.59 16.82 -14.80
N GLY A 251 -10.85 15.91 -15.42
CA GLY A 251 -9.57 15.41 -14.90
C GLY A 251 -9.67 14.18 -13.99
N GLY A 252 -10.87 13.79 -13.55
CA GLY A 252 -11.02 12.60 -12.70
C GLY A 252 -10.16 12.72 -11.43
N LEU A 253 -9.40 11.68 -11.08
CA LEU A 253 -8.50 11.69 -9.92
C LEU A 253 -7.40 12.78 -10.01
N ASP A 254 -7.10 13.28 -11.21
CA ASP A 254 -6.21 14.43 -11.45
C ASP A 254 -6.85 15.79 -11.18
N SER A 255 -8.08 15.82 -10.66
CA SER A 255 -8.68 17.04 -10.11
C SER A 255 -8.40 17.26 -8.62
N LEU A 256 -7.66 16.35 -7.97
CA LEU A 256 -7.36 16.39 -6.54
C LEU A 256 -5.85 16.34 -6.26
N GLY A 257 -5.37 17.32 -5.49
CA GLY A 257 -4.02 17.32 -4.94
C GLY A 257 -2.95 17.84 -5.90
N LEU A 258 -1.68 17.55 -5.59
CA LEU A 258 -0.53 18.08 -6.32
C LEU A 258 -0.16 17.17 -7.50
N LEU A 259 -0.29 17.69 -8.73
CA LEU A 259 -0.20 16.89 -9.95
C LEU A 259 1.22 16.60 -10.42
N SER A 260 2.16 17.52 -10.19
CA SER A 260 3.52 17.44 -10.71
C SER A 260 4.51 18.05 -9.74
N CYS A 261 5.76 17.63 -9.86
CA CYS A 261 6.87 18.24 -9.15
C CYS A 261 7.18 19.63 -9.69
N LYS A 262 7.69 20.52 -8.83
CA LYS A 262 8.24 21.80 -9.29
C LYS A 262 9.53 21.50 -10.05
N LYS A 263 9.65 22.09 -11.24
CA LYS A 263 10.87 22.03 -12.05
C LYS A 263 11.94 22.97 -11.52
#